data_AF-A0A5D3ACS4-F1
#
_entry.id   AF-A0A5D3ACS4-F1
#
_cell.length_a   1.000
_cell.length_b   1.000
_cell.length_c   1.000
_cell.angle_alpha   90.00
_cell.angle_beta   90.00
_cell.angle_gamma   90.00
#
_symmetry.space_group_name_H-M   'P 1'
#
loop_
_entity.id
_entity.type
_entity.pdbx_description
1 polymer ?
#
loop_
_entity_poly.entity_id
_entity_poly.type
_entity_poly.pdbx_seq_one_letter_code
_entity_poly.pdbx_strand_id
1 'polypeptide(L)'
;MEKGKSARQAVEISLKKLNLNADRNFKSSRLISSLHSSKLRIEKTKPPSLVSLCLGVIGRHLEEIIEDLSEIAVNFPADIKIPLAAIARRRKLLNDDVIISLADSSWEILDLSGSDVSDFGLAKVAEMCKSLRAVDISQCKKITANGVSELVRHCHSLETMRCGGCPSSESTARRCLGILKPKLNDVEGDSWEELDTMEIGHGAQSLRWLVWPKIDEDTLEMLSAECPRIIVNPKPSLFGFKGTEVPREAFPDVALDDPIVEDIDPKTWSICRSMPKAMSPSLSSANELSIAEKFRLAFVERDTRLAPKRAKNARQHQRRAEREWMMTSTRAKALALASKATKSLHGRS
;
A
#
# COMPACT_ATOMS: atom_id res chain seq x y z
N MET A 1 -33.34 16.27 37.06
CA MET A 1 -32.55 15.45 36.10
C MET A 1 -33.30 15.22 34.77
N GLU A 2 -34.03 16.20 34.23
CA GLU A 2 -34.88 15.96 33.03
C GLU A 2 -34.53 16.79 31.78
N LYS A 3 -33.67 17.81 31.85
CA LYS A 3 -33.33 18.62 30.65
C LYS A 3 -32.34 17.94 29.68
N GLY A 4 -31.69 16.84 30.07
CA GLY A 4 -30.70 16.14 29.24
C GLY A 4 -31.26 15.05 28.32
N LYS A 5 -32.48 14.57 28.55
CA LYS A 5 -33.11 13.52 27.73
C LYS A 5 -33.77 14.06 26.47
N SER A 6 -34.33 15.27 26.52
CA SER A 6 -35.00 15.92 25.37
C SER A 6 -34.04 16.29 24.24
N ALA A 7 -32.79 16.65 24.55
CA ALA A 7 -31.78 17.00 23.54
C ALA A 7 -31.26 15.76 22.79
N ARG A 8 -31.19 14.59 23.44
CA ARG A 8 -30.80 13.34 22.78
C ARG A 8 -31.89 12.82 21.85
N GLN A 9 -33.16 12.92 22.24
CA GLN A 9 -34.28 12.54 21.37
C GLN A 9 -34.41 13.46 20.14
N ALA A 10 -34.13 14.77 20.26
CA ALA A 10 -34.18 15.69 19.12
C ALA A 10 -33.09 15.41 18.07
N VAL A 11 -31.91 14.96 18.50
CA VAL A 11 -30.80 14.57 17.61
C VAL A 11 -31.07 13.20 16.97
N GLU A 12 -31.65 12.27 17.71
CA GLU A 12 -32.00 10.92 17.22
C GLU A 12 -33.14 10.94 16.19
N ILE A 13 -34.10 11.86 16.34
CA ILE A 13 -35.19 12.09 15.36
C ILE A 13 -34.65 12.79 14.10
N SER A 14 -33.65 13.68 14.23
CA SER A 14 -33.02 14.34 13.06
C SER A 14 -32.13 13.38 12.26
N LEU A 15 -31.51 12.38 12.90
CA LEU A 15 -30.70 11.36 12.25
C LEU A 15 -31.55 10.30 11.51
N LYS A 16 -32.78 10.04 11.96
CA LYS A 16 -33.72 9.13 11.26
C LYS A 16 -34.36 9.74 10.00
N LYS A 17 -34.21 11.05 9.76
CA LYS A 17 -34.76 11.75 8.58
C LYS A 17 -33.79 11.81 7.39
N LEU A 18 -32.56 11.31 7.56
CA LEU A 18 -31.61 11.12 6.47
C LEU A 18 -31.77 9.70 5.92
N ASN A 19 -32.71 9.54 4.99
CA ASN A 19 -32.89 8.33 4.21
C ASN A 19 -31.62 8.09 3.36
N LEU A 20 -30.74 7.18 3.83
CA LEU A 20 -29.59 6.67 3.08
C LEU A 20 -29.87 5.29 2.48
N ASN A 21 -31.04 5.13 1.87
CA ASN A 21 -31.32 4.02 0.96
C ASN A 21 -31.93 4.60 -0.31
N ALA A 22 -31.11 4.76 -1.34
CA ALA A 22 -31.55 4.74 -2.72
C ALA A 22 -30.93 3.49 -3.35
N ASP A 23 -31.82 2.68 -3.91
CA ASP A 23 -31.64 1.30 -4.26
C ASP A 23 -30.51 1.01 -5.25
N ARG A 24 -29.94 -0.18 -5.05
CA ARG A 24 -29.34 -0.99 -6.09
C ARG A 24 -30.36 -1.17 -7.22
N ASN A 25 -30.06 -0.67 -8.42
CA ASN A 25 -30.37 -1.32 -9.69
C ASN A 25 -29.90 -0.43 -10.86
N PHE A 26 -28.77 -0.77 -11.48
CA PHE A 26 -28.57 -0.46 -12.90
C PHE A 26 -27.97 -1.68 -13.59
N LYS A 27 -28.86 -2.48 -14.18
CA LYS A 27 -28.53 -3.38 -15.28
C LYS A 27 -28.16 -2.54 -16.50
N SER A 28 -27.05 -2.93 -17.12
CA SER A 28 -26.70 -2.83 -18.54
C SER A 28 -27.56 -1.92 -19.43
N SER A 29 -26.94 -0.87 -19.97
CA SER A 29 -27.00 -0.64 -21.42
C SER A 29 -25.70 0.00 -21.90
N ARG A 30 -24.93 -0.78 -22.66
CA ARG A 30 -23.93 -0.26 -23.58
C ARG A 30 -24.68 0.51 -24.67
N LEU A 31 -24.38 1.80 -24.81
CA LEU A 31 -24.46 2.46 -26.10
C LEU A 31 -23.09 3.08 -26.38
N ILE A 32 -22.47 2.52 -27.40
CA ILE A 32 -21.25 2.99 -28.04
C ILE A 32 -21.54 4.38 -28.62
N SER A 33 -20.71 5.36 -28.27
CA SER A 33 -20.49 6.51 -29.13
C SER A 33 -18.99 6.80 -29.18
N SER A 34 -18.32 6.17 -30.14
CA SER A 34 -17.13 6.76 -30.72
C SER A 34 -17.55 8.04 -31.43
N LEU A 35 -16.84 9.14 -31.15
CA LEU A 35 -16.55 10.21 -32.11
C LEU A 35 -15.60 11.18 -31.41
N HIS A 36 -14.41 11.32 -32.00
CA HIS A 36 -13.43 12.33 -31.66
C HIS A 36 -14.06 13.72 -31.64
N SER A 37 -13.89 14.42 -30.52
CA SER A 37 -13.98 15.87 -30.43
C SER A 37 -13.27 16.30 -29.15
N SER A 38 -12.12 16.93 -29.31
CA SER A 38 -11.41 17.68 -28.28
C SER A 38 -12.35 18.69 -27.61
N LYS A 39 -12.96 18.29 -26.50
CA LYS A 39 -13.63 19.18 -25.56
C LYS A 39 -13.01 18.92 -24.19
N LEU A 40 -12.36 19.96 -23.67
CA LEU A 40 -11.99 20.08 -22.26
C LEU A 40 -13.24 19.79 -21.41
N ARG A 41 -13.35 18.53 -20.95
CA ARG A 41 -14.27 18.20 -19.88
C ARG A 41 -13.66 18.79 -18.62
N ILE A 42 -14.23 19.91 -18.18
CA ILE A 42 -14.09 20.30 -16.78
C ILE A 42 -14.94 19.28 -16.01
N GLU A 43 -14.37 18.10 -15.78
CA GLU A 43 -14.92 17.19 -14.79
C GLU A 43 -14.89 17.93 -13.47
N LYS A 44 -16.06 18.09 -12.84
CA LYS A 44 -16.14 18.65 -11.50
C LYS A 44 -15.46 17.65 -10.58
N THR A 45 -14.17 17.83 -10.38
CA THR A 45 -13.36 16.99 -9.51
C THR A 45 -13.93 17.11 -8.11
N LYS A 46 -14.27 15.95 -7.52
CA LYS A 46 -14.60 15.86 -6.11
C LYS A 46 -13.43 16.48 -5.32
N PRO A 47 -13.67 17.22 -4.23
CA PRO A 47 -12.56 17.74 -3.43
C PRO A 47 -11.66 16.58 -2.99
N PRO A 48 -10.32 16.73 -3.07
CA PRO A 48 -9.39 15.67 -2.70
C PRO A 48 -9.59 15.29 -1.24
N SER A 49 -9.47 13.98 -0.95
CA SER A 49 -9.55 13.50 0.42
C SER A 49 -8.37 14.03 1.24
N LEU A 50 -8.52 14.10 2.56
CA LEU A 50 -7.40 14.46 3.43
C LEU A 50 -6.22 13.49 3.27
N VAL A 51 -6.51 12.20 3.07
CA VAL A 51 -5.49 11.17 2.81
C VAL A 51 -4.72 11.49 1.53
N SER A 52 -5.42 11.82 0.45
CA SER A 52 -4.82 12.22 -0.83
C SER A 52 -3.94 13.48 -0.67
N LEU A 53 -4.42 14.50 0.04
CA LEU A 53 -3.63 15.70 0.33
C LEU A 53 -2.36 15.37 1.13
N CYS A 54 -2.46 14.53 2.17
CA CYS A 54 -1.33 14.10 2.98
C CYS A 54 -0.32 13.29 2.15
N LEU A 55 -0.79 12.34 1.33
CA LEU A 55 0.05 11.58 0.42
C LEU A 55 0.76 12.47 -0.60
N GLY A 56 0.10 13.53 -1.08
CA GLY A 56 0.71 14.55 -1.93
C GLY A 56 1.87 15.29 -1.25
N VAL A 57 1.71 15.65 0.03
CA VAL A 57 2.75 16.33 0.82
C VAL A 57 3.90 15.39 1.16
N ILE A 58 3.61 14.18 1.67
CA ILE A 58 4.64 13.17 1.96
C ILE A 58 5.36 12.81 0.67
N GLY A 59 4.62 12.60 -0.41
CA GLY A 59 5.13 12.31 -1.74
C GLY A 59 6.06 13.38 -2.28
N ARG A 60 5.85 14.67 -1.95
CA ARG A 60 6.74 15.78 -2.31
C ARG A 60 8.06 15.76 -1.53
N HIS A 61 7.98 15.50 -0.24
CA HIS A 61 9.15 15.46 0.65
C HIS A 61 9.75 14.06 0.77
N LEU A 62 9.31 13.12 -0.06
CA LEU A 62 9.70 11.71 0.05
C LEU A 62 11.23 11.53 0.06
N GLU A 63 11.94 12.28 -0.78
CA GLU A 63 13.42 12.25 -0.86
C GLU A 63 14.10 12.62 0.46
N GLU A 64 13.55 13.59 1.21
CA GLU A 64 14.05 13.99 2.53
C GLU A 64 13.70 12.95 3.61
N ILE A 65 12.65 12.16 3.37
CA ILE A 65 12.09 11.20 4.33
C ILE A 65 12.71 9.80 4.16
N ILE A 66 13.36 9.49 3.02
CA ILE A 66 13.89 8.15 2.72
C ILE A 66 14.81 7.62 3.82
N GLU A 67 15.66 8.47 4.41
CA GLU A 67 16.60 8.06 5.47
C GLU A 67 15.88 7.53 6.72
N ASP A 68 14.75 8.14 7.09
CA ASP A 68 13.95 7.76 8.25
C ASP A 68 12.76 6.85 7.89
N LEU A 69 12.60 6.50 6.61
CA LEU A 69 11.39 5.84 6.11
C LEU A 69 11.13 4.50 6.80
N SER A 70 12.20 3.75 7.10
CA SER A 70 12.11 2.45 7.77
C SER A 70 11.52 2.55 9.18
N GLU A 71 11.77 3.63 9.92
CA GLU A 71 11.25 3.84 11.28
C GLU A 71 9.79 4.31 11.25
N ILE A 72 9.46 5.23 10.34
CA ILE A 72 8.12 5.81 10.28
C ILE A 72 7.11 4.88 9.60
N ALA A 73 7.53 4.10 8.59
CA ALA A 73 6.63 3.28 7.77
C ALA A 73 6.00 2.12 8.55
N VAL A 74 6.59 1.71 9.68
CA VAL A 74 6.00 0.73 10.62
C VAL A 74 4.63 1.19 11.12
N ASN A 75 4.42 2.51 11.22
CA ASN A 75 3.17 3.09 11.69
C ASN A 75 2.19 3.41 10.56
N PHE A 76 2.59 3.25 9.29
CA PHE A 76 1.71 3.53 8.16
C PHE A 76 0.75 2.37 7.91
N PRO A 77 -0.55 2.64 7.75
CA PRO A 77 -1.50 1.68 7.23
C PRO A 77 -1.13 1.19 5.81
N ALA A 78 -1.55 -0.01 5.45
CA ALA A 78 -1.23 -0.61 4.16
C ALA A 78 -1.73 0.21 2.95
N ASP A 79 -2.91 0.82 3.08
CA ASP A 79 -3.53 1.73 2.10
C ASP A 79 -2.77 3.05 1.93
N ILE A 80 -1.85 3.37 2.85
CA ILE A 80 -0.92 4.52 2.74
C ILE A 80 0.44 4.08 2.18
N LYS A 81 0.90 2.86 2.50
CA LYS A 81 2.16 2.35 2.00
C LYS A 81 2.15 2.14 0.49
N ILE A 82 1.05 1.62 -0.06
CA ILE A 82 0.99 1.28 -1.49
C ILE A 82 1.01 2.52 -2.41
N PRO A 83 0.29 3.64 -2.14
CA PRO A 83 0.45 4.86 -2.92
C PRO A 83 1.82 5.50 -2.73
N LEU A 84 2.45 5.40 -1.55
CA LEU A 84 3.81 5.90 -1.35
C LEU A 84 4.82 5.15 -2.22
N ALA A 85 4.69 3.83 -2.36
CA ALA A 85 5.54 3.05 -3.26
C ALA A 85 5.34 3.47 -4.73
N ALA A 86 4.08 3.69 -5.14
CA ALA A 86 3.74 4.20 -6.48
C ALA A 86 4.33 5.60 -6.74
N ILE A 87 4.24 6.51 -5.77
CA ILE A 87 4.84 7.85 -5.86
C ILE A 87 6.37 7.74 -5.94
N ALA A 88 7.00 6.90 -5.10
CA ALA A 88 8.44 6.66 -5.11
C ALA A 88 8.91 6.18 -6.49
N ARG A 89 8.19 5.22 -7.09
CA ARG A 89 8.47 4.69 -8.43
C ARG A 89 8.41 5.81 -9.48
N ARG A 90 7.31 6.57 -9.51
CA ARG A 90 7.10 7.68 -10.47
C ARG A 90 8.11 8.81 -10.32
N ARG A 91 8.62 8.99 -9.10
CA ARG A 91 9.71 9.95 -8.80
C ARG A 91 11.12 9.40 -9.02
N LYS A 92 11.27 8.13 -9.42
CA LYS A 92 12.56 7.43 -9.56
C LYS A 92 13.36 7.36 -8.25
N LEU A 93 12.64 7.26 -7.13
CA LEU A 93 13.19 7.12 -5.78
C LEU A 93 13.04 5.70 -5.23
N LEU A 94 12.35 4.81 -5.96
CA LEU A 94 12.13 3.43 -5.53
C LEU A 94 13.40 2.59 -5.70
N ASN A 95 13.96 2.16 -4.57
CA ASN A 95 15.11 1.26 -4.44
C ASN A 95 14.80 0.16 -3.40
N ASP A 96 15.76 -0.70 -3.10
CA ASP A 96 15.58 -1.82 -2.15
C ASP A 96 15.12 -1.35 -0.76
N ASP A 97 15.76 -0.34 -0.18
CA ASP A 97 15.44 0.13 1.17
C ASP A 97 14.02 0.71 1.25
N VAL A 98 13.63 1.48 0.24
CA VAL A 98 12.31 2.10 0.15
C VAL A 98 11.21 1.05 -0.02
N ILE A 99 11.40 0.09 -0.94
CA ILE A 99 10.36 -0.92 -1.18
C ILE A 99 10.23 -1.88 0.02
N ILE A 100 11.33 -2.25 0.67
CA ILE A 100 11.32 -3.10 1.86
C ILE A 100 10.60 -2.38 3.02
N SER A 101 10.89 -1.09 3.23
CA SER A 101 10.25 -0.29 4.29
C SER A 101 8.75 -0.14 4.09
N LEU A 102 8.30 -0.06 2.84
CA LEU A 102 6.89 0.11 2.49
C LEU A 102 6.15 -1.21 2.30
N ALA A 103 6.83 -2.35 2.22
CA ALA A 103 6.19 -3.64 1.95
C ALA A 103 5.12 -3.98 3.00
N ASP A 104 4.03 -4.60 2.53
CA ASP A 104 2.90 -5.00 3.37
C ASP A 104 2.28 -6.30 2.85
N SER A 105 1.87 -7.19 3.76
CA SER A 105 1.36 -8.52 3.41
C SER A 105 0.03 -8.49 2.65
N SER A 106 -0.67 -7.36 2.70
CA SER A 106 -1.94 -7.12 1.99
C SER A 106 -1.78 -6.71 0.53
N TRP A 107 -0.56 -6.52 0.03
CA TRP A 107 -0.33 -6.10 -1.36
C TRP A 107 -0.70 -7.20 -2.36
N GLU A 108 -1.59 -6.86 -3.28
CA GLU A 108 -1.98 -7.72 -4.41
C GLU A 108 -1.34 -7.29 -5.74
N ILE A 109 -0.99 -6.00 -5.87
CA ILE A 109 -0.44 -5.43 -7.10
C ILE A 109 0.85 -4.70 -6.74
N LEU A 110 1.92 -4.96 -7.49
CA LEU A 110 3.21 -4.32 -7.29
C LEU A 110 3.80 -3.84 -8.62
N ASP A 111 3.92 -2.54 -8.78
CA ASP A 111 4.63 -1.93 -9.91
C ASP A 111 6.06 -1.58 -9.49
N LEU A 112 7.06 -2.24 -10.07
CA LEU A 112 8.48 -1.92 -9.90
C LEU A 112 9.06 -1.31 -11.18
N SER A 113 8.24 -1.03 -12.19
CA SER A 113 8.73 -0.70 -13.53
C SER A 113 9.69 0.49 -13.54
N GLY A 114 10.86 0.29 -14.13
CA GLY A 114 11.91 1.31 -14.25
C GLY A 114 12.54 1.77 -12.93
N SER A 115 12.31 1.05 -11.83
CA SER A 115 12.91 1.34 -10.52
C SER A 115 14.37 0.86 -10.42
N ASP A 116 15.03 1.24 -9.32
CA ASP A 116 16.39 0.81 -8.98
C ASP A 116 16.41 -0.38 -8.01
N VAL A 117 15.29 -1.10 -7.89
CA VAL A 117 15.14 -2.31 -7.08
C VAL A 117 15.94 -3.46 -7.70
N SER A 118 16.62 -4.22 -6.86
CA SER A 118 17.43 -5.39 -7.20
C SER A 118 16.74 -6.70 -6.82
N ASP A 119 17.38 -7.83 -7.15
CA ASP A 119 16.93 -9.16 -6.71
C ASP A 119 16.76 -9.26 -5.18
N PHE A 120 17.59 -8.54 -4.41
CA PHE A 120 17.51 -8.54 -2.94
C PHE A 120 16.21 -7.89 -2.45
N GLY A 121 15.90 -6.69 -2.94
CA GLY A 121 14.65 -6.00 -2.61
C GLY A 121 13.42 -6.80 -3.04
N LEU A 122 13.44 -7.34 -4.26
CA LEU A 122 12.33 -8.17 -4.77
C LEU A 122 12.11 -9.43 -3.92
N ALA A 123 13.18 -10.14 -3.52
CA ALA A 123 13.07 -11.32 -2.68
C ALA A 123 12.47 -11.00 -1.30
N LYS A 124 12.90 -9.90 -0.67
CA LYS A 124 12.34 -9.46 0.63
C LYS A 124 10.89 -9.05 0.55
N VAL A 125 10.50 -8.36 -0.51
CA VAL A 125 9.09 -8.04 -0.77
C VAL A 125 8.29 -9.32 -0.97
N ALA A 126 8.80 -10.29 -1.74
CA ALA A 126 8.12 -11.56 -1.98
C ALA A 126 7.93 -12.41 -0.71
N GLU A 127 8.93 -12.43 0.19
CA GLU A 127 8.83 -13.09 1.51
C GLU A 127 7.63 -12.55 2.34
N MET A 128 7.37 -11.24 2.25
CA MET A 128 6.31 -10.54 2.99
C MET A 128 4.96 -10.55 2.27
N CYS A 129 4.95 -10.25 0.98
CA CYS A 129 3.75 -9.96 0.17
C CYS A 129 3.26 -11.22 -0.53
N LYS A 130 2.82 -12.22 0.25
CA LYS A 130 2.38 -13.53 -0.28
C LYS A 130 1.09 -13.47 -1.10
N SER A 131 0.32 -12.38 -0.95
CA SER A 131 -0.95 -12.13 -1.63
C SER A 131 -0.78 -11.50 -3.02
N LEU A 132 0.46 -11.29 -3.50
CA LEU A 132 0.70 -10.68 -4.81
C LEU A 132 0.08 -11.50 -5.94
N ARG A 133 -0.72 -10.82 -6.77
CA ARG A 133 -1.42 -11.33 -7.95
C ARG A 133 -0.90 -10.73 -9.24
N ALA A 134 -0.41 -9.49 -9.22
CA ALA A 134 0.17 -8.85 -10.39
C ALA A 134 1.48 -8.12 -10.05
N VAL A 135 2.50 -8.31 -10.87
CA VAL A 135 3.78 -7.61 -10.74
C VAL A 135 4.27 -7.06 -12.08
N ASP A 136 4.88 -5.87 -12.06
CA ASP A 136 5.57 -5.29 -13.19
C ASP A 136 7.05 -5.08 -12.86
N ILE A 137 7.92 -5.82 -13.55
CA ILE A 137 9.39 -5.71 -13.47
C ILE A 137 10.00 -5.20 -14.79
N SER A 138 9.18 -4.60 -15.65
CA SER A 138 9.63 -4.02 -16.91
C SER A 138 10.61 -2.87 -16.64
N GLN A 139 11.55 -2.66 -17.57
CA GLN A 139 12.56 -1.59 -17.48
C GLN A 139 13.51 -1.66 -16.26
N CYS A 140 13.40 -2.66 -15.38
CA CYS A 140 14.29 -2.85 -14.23
C CYS A 140 15.66 -3.35 -14.70
N LYS A 141 16.73 -2.67 -14.27
CA LYS A 141 18.11 -3.00 -14.69
C LYS A 141 18.82 -3.99 -13.76
N LYS A 142 18.38 -4.08 -12.51
CA LYS A 142 19.01 -4.86 -11.44
C LYS A 142 18.24 -6.13 -11.04
N ILE A 143 17.07 -6.36 -11.64
CA ILE A 143 16.28 -7.58 -11.44
C ILE A 143 16.67 -8.61 -12.50
N THR A 144 17.01 -9.81 -12.04
CA THR A 144 17.43 -10.95 -12.84
C THR A 144 16.49 -12.15 -12.62
N ALA A 145 16.82 -13.27 -13.28
CA ALA A 145 16.07 -14.51 -13.11
C ALA A 145 16.08 -15.04 -11.67
N ASN A 146 17.08 -14.68 -10.87
CA ASN A 146 17.13 -15.06 -9.46
C ASN A 146 16.04 -14.36 -8.64
N GLY A 147 15.86 -13.05 -8.82
CA GLY A 147 14.78 -12.33 -8.15
C GLY A 147 13.39 -12.83 -8.57
N VAL A 148 13.21 -13.16 -9.85
CA VAL A 148 11.95 -13.76 -10.34
C VAL A 148 11.74 -15.16 -9.77
N SER A 149 12.80 -15.96 -9.60
CA SER A 149 12.72 -17.26 -8.92
C SER A 149 12.20 -17.12 -7.49
N GLU A 150 12.75 -16.18 -6.72
CA GLU A 150 12.30 -15.93 -5.34
C GLU A 150 10.87 -15.41 -5.27
N LEU A 151 10.50 -14.53 -6.19
CA LEU A 151 9.13 -14.05 -6.33
C LEU A 151 8.15 -15.21 -6.55
N VAL A 152 8.41 -16.05 -7.56
CA VAL A 152 7.56 -17.20 -7.91
C VAL A 152 7.52 -18.22 -6.77
N ARG A 153 8.60 -18.38 -6.02
CA ARG A 153 8.70 -19.31 -4.88
C ARG A 153 7.82 -18.89 -3.69
N HIS A 154 7.57 -17.60 -3.52
CA HIS A 154 6.82 -17.09 -2.37
C HIS A 154 5.38 -16.64 -2.70
N CYS A 155 5.19 -16.03 -3.87
CA CYS A 155 3.92 -15.46 -4.29
C CYS A 155 3.13 -16.46 -5.14
N HIS A 156 2.54 -17.44 -4.47
CA HIS A 156 1.80 -18.53 -5.12
C HIS A 156 0.52 -18.07 -5.81
N SER A 157 -0.01 -16.90 -5.44
CA SER A 157 -1.19 -16.28 -6.06
C SER A 157 -0.85 -15.42 -7.29
N LEU A 158 0.41 -15.39 -7.75
CA LEU A 158 0.83 -14.54 -8.86
C LEU A 158 0.19 -15.01 -10.17
N GLU A 159 -0.71 -14.18 -10.71
CA GLU A 159 -1.46 -14.45 -11.93
C GLU A 159 -0.92 -13.68 -13.14
N THR A 160 -0.39 -12.48 -12.92
CA THR A 160 0.11 -11.59 -13.97
C THR A 160 1.54 -11.16 -13.71
N MET A 161 2.40 -11.31 -14.71
CA MET A 161 3.76 -10.76 -14.68
C MET A 161 4.01 -9.94 -15.94
N ARG A 162 4.56 -8.73 -15.77
CA ARG A 162 5.04 -7.88 -16.86
C ARG A 162 6.55 -7.75 -16.83
N CYS A 163 7.19 -7.85 -17.99
CA CYS A 163 8.64 -7.81 -18.11
C CYS A 163 9.11 -7.25 -19.47
N GLY A 164 10.42 -7.04 -19.60
CA GLY A 164 11.04 -6.52 -20.82
C GLY A 164 11.17 -4.99 -20.83
N GLY A 165 11.33 -4.40 -22.01
CA GLY A 165 11.40 -2.95 -22.21
C GLY A 165 12.80 -2.33 -22.20
N CYS A 166 13.79 -2.95 -21.54
CA CYS A 166 15.21 -2.60 -21.63
C CYS A 166 16.10 -3.85 -21.83
N PRO A 167 17.34 -3.72 -22.35
CA PRO A 167 18.20 -4.87 -22.63
C PRO A 167 18.38 -5.84 -21.45
N SER A 168 18.53 -5.32 -20.22
CA SER A 168 18.63 -6.14 -19.01
C SER A 168 17.33 -6.90 -18.72
N SER A 169 16.19 -6.21 -18.70
CA SER A 169 14.89 -6.83 -18.42
C SER A 169 14.47 -7.81 -19.54
N GLU A 170 14.82 -7.55 -20.80
CA GLU A 170 14.65 -8.50 -21.92
C GLU A 170 15.49 -9.77 -21.72
N SER A 171 16.74 -9.62 -21.29
CA SER A 171 17.57 -10.78 -20.95
C SER A 171 17.03 -11.55 -19.75
N THR A 172 16.47 -10.84 -18.76
CA THR A 172 15.82 -11.45 -17.60
C THR A 172 14.59 -12.23 -18.04
N ALA A 173 13.70 -11.64 -18.84
CA ALA A 173 12.49 -12.29 -19.36
C ALA A 173 12.80 -13.63 -20.04
N ARG A 174 13.78 -13.65 -20.97
CA ARG A 174 14.26 -14.88 -21.63
C ARG A 174 14.77 -15.93 -20.64
N ARG A 175 15.59 -15.52 -19.66
CA ARG A 175 16.14 -16.45 -18.66
C ARG A 175 15.09 -16.99 -17.70
N CYS A 176 14.00 -16.25 -17.47
CA CYS A 176 12.93 -16.66 -16.57
C CYS A 176 12.00 -17.70 -17.18
N LEU A 177 12.02 -17.96 -18.49
CA LEU A 177 11.06 -18.85 -19.12
C LEU A 177 10.99 -20.22 -18.46
N GLY A 178 12.13 -20.83 -18.15
CA GLY A 178 12.19 -22.11 -17.44
C GLY A 178 11.64 -22.07 -16.00
N ILE A 179 11.61 -20.89 -15.38
CA ILE A 179 11.10 -20.67 -14.01
C ILE A 179 9.58 -20.49 -14.03
N LEU A 180 9.05 -19.83 -15.06
CA LEU A 180 7.62 -19.58 -15.21
C LEU A 180 6.84 -20.84 -15.60
N LYS A 181 7.51 -21.81 -16.25
CA LYS A 181 6.94 -23.11 -16.57
C LYS A 181 6.53 -23.82 -15.26
N PRO A 182 5.25 -24.20 -15.07
CA PRO A 182 4.88 -25.02 -13.92
C PRO A 182 5.56 -26.39 -14.08
N LYS A 183 6.30 -26.82 -13.06
CA LYS A 183 6.84 -28.19 -13.04
C LYS A 183 5.69 -29.13 -12.69
N LEU A 184 5.24 -29.92 -13.66
CA LEU A 184 4.36 -31.05 -13.39
C LEU A 184 5.18 -32.07 -12.59
N ASN A 185 4.81 -32.32 -11.33
CA ASN A 185 5.16 -33.58 -10.69
C ASN A 185 4.40 -34.69 -11.45
N ASP A 186 5.00 -35.86 -11.68
CA ASP A 186 4.40 -37.01 -12.41
C ASP A 186 2.90 -37.13 -12.14
N VAL A 187 2.08 -36.64 -13.08
CA VAL A 187 0.64 -36.85 -13.07
C VAL A 187 0.37 -37.91 -14.12
N GLU A 188 0.19 -39.16 -13.66
CA GLU A 188 -0.52 -40.19 -14.42
C GLU A 188 -1.99 -39.74 -14.56
N GLY A 189 -2.27 -38.87 -15.52
CA GLY A 189 -3.61 -38.36 -15.78
C GLY A 189 -3.66 -37.67 -17.14
N ASP A 190 -4.23 -38.35 -18.13
CA ASP A 190 -4.27 -37.96 -19.55
C ASP A 190 -5.14 -36.73 -19.88
N SER A 191 -5.40 -35.83 -18.93
CA SER A 191 -6.17 -34.61 -19.22
C SER A 191 -5.80 -33.44 -18.30
N TRP A 192 -5.46 -32.32 -18.93
CA TRP A 192 -5.24 -31.02 -18.28
C TRP A 192 -6.47 -30.49 -17.53
N GLU A 193 -7.63 -31.14 -17.64
CA GLU A 193 -8.90 -30.72 -17.04
C GLU A 193 -9.10 -31.19 -15.58
N GLU A 194 -8.27 -32.09 -15.05
CA GLU A 194 -8.42 -32.68 -13.70
C GLU A 194 -7.29 -32.31 -12.71
N LEU A 195 -6.55 -31.23 -12.96
CA LEU A 195 -5.39 -30.83 -12.14
C LEU A 195 -5.74 -29.90 -10.96
N ASP A 196 -6.95 -30.01 -10.40
CA ASP A 196 -7.33 -29.26 -9.20
C ASP A 196 -7.11 -30.17 -7.99
N THR A 197 -6.26 -29.73 -7.06
CA THR A 197 -6.12 -30.17 -5.64
C THR A 197 -4.99 -31.09 -5.15
N MET A 198 -4.06 -31.64 -5.94
CA MET A 198 -2.97 -32.46 -5.33
C MET A 198 -1.55 -32.10 -5.78
N GLU A 199 -0.81 -31.50 -4.83
CA GLU A 199 0.65 -31.49 -4.66
C GLU A 199 1.53 -31.28 -5.90
N ILE A 200 1.67 -30.01 -6.32
CA ILE A 200 2.63 -29.62 -7.36
C ILE A 200 3.76 -28.81 -6.73
N GLY A 201 4.99 -29.28 -6.87
CA GLY A 201 6.20 -28.66 -6.34
C GLY A 201 6.80 -27.65 -7.32
N HIS A 202 7.07 -26.43 -6.83
CA HIS A 202 7.86 -25.35 -7.46
C HIS A 202 7.43 -24.85 -8.87
N GLY A 203 7.21 -23.53 -8.99
CA GLY A 203 6.92 -22.84 -10.27
C GLY A 203 5.78 -21.81 -10.15
N ALA A 204 5.50 -21.05 -11.21
CA ALA A 204 4.48 -20.00 -11.22
C ALA A 204 3.08 -20.59 -11.42
N GLN A 205 2.61 -21.36 -10.43
CA GLN A 205 1.40 -22.19 -10.53
C GLN A 205 0.12 -21.41 -10.83
N SER A 206 0.04 -20.15 -10.43
CA SER A 206 -1.12 -19.30 -10.68
C SER A 206 -1.00 -18.45 -11.94
N LEU A 207 0.18 -18.41 -12.57
CA LEU A 207 0.45 -17.49 -13.67
C LEU A 207 -0.42 -17.82 -14.89
N ARG A 208 -1.14 -16.81 -15.36
CA ARG A 208 -2.06 -16.89 -16.50
C ARG A 208 -1.72 -15.86 -17.56
N TRP A 209 -1.13 -14.73 -17.18
CA TRP A 209 -0.86 -13.63 -18.09
C TRP A 209 0.59 -13.20 -18.02
N LEU A 210 1.25 -13.22 -19.18
CA LEU A 210 2.61 -12.71 -19.35
C LEU A 210 2.56 -11.53 -20.33
N VAL A 211 2.94 -10.34 -19.84
CA VAL A 211 3.05 -9.15 -20.69
C VAL A 211 4.51 -8.94 -21.02
N TRP A 212 4.88 -9.28 -22.25
CA TRP A 212 6.23 -9.17 -22.78
C TRP A 212 6.18 -8.68 -24.24
N PRO A 213 6.10 -7.35 -24.48
CA PRO A 213 5.79 -6.80 -25.79
C PRO A 213 6.80 -7.11 -26.91
N LYS A 214 8.05 -7.40 -26.57
CA LYS A 214 9.16 -7.64 -27.52
C LYS A 214 9.63 -9.10 -27.55
N ILE A 215 8.75 -10.03 -27.19
CA ILE A 215 9.00 -11.46 -27.36
C ILE A 215 9.23 -11.79 -28.84
N ASP A 216 10.23 -12.61 -29.14
CA ASP A 216 10.45 -13.16 -30.49
C ASP A 216 9.47 -14.30 -30.80
N GLU A 217 9.18 -14.49 -32.09
CA GLU A 217 8.19 -15.47 -32.55
C GLU A 217 8.55 -16.89 -32.11
N ASP A 218 9.82 -17.28 -32.22
CA ASP A 218 10.31 -18.61 -31.82
C ASP A 218 10.04 -18.89 -30.33
N THR A 219 10.33 -17.92 -29.46
CA THR A 219 10.06 -18.03 -28.02
C THR A 219 8.57 -18.05 -27.71
N LEU A 220 7.77 -17.29 -28.45
CA LEU A 220 6.31 -17.28 -28.31
C LEU A 220 5.68 -18.62 -28.71
N GLU A 221 6.12 -19.20 -29.83
CA GLU A 221 5.70 -20.52 -30.28
C GLU A 221 6.08 -21.60 -29.27
N MET A 222 7.32 -21.57 -28.76
CA MET A 222 7.80 -22.47 -27.72
C MET A 222 6.96 -22.38 -26.43
N LEU A 223 6.67 -21.17 -25.95
CA LEU A 223 5.80 -20.98 -24.78
C LEU A 223 4.37 -21.47 -25.03
N SER A 224 3.84 -21.23 -26.22
CA SER A 224 2.48 -21.64 -26.57
C SER A 224 2.34 -23.15 -26.65
N ALA A 225 3.38 -23.84 -27.13
CA ALA A 225 3.44 -25.30 -27.21
C ALA A 225 3.66 -25.94 -25.83
N GLU A 226 4.57 -25.40 -25.02
CA GLU A 226 4.95 -26.00 -23.73
C GLU A 226 4.05 -25.58 -22.56
N CYS A 227 3.43 -24.40 -22.62
CA CYS A 227 2.64 -23.81 -21.54
C CYS A 227 1.40 -23.08 -22.07
N PRO A 228 0.42 -23.81 -22.65
CA PRO A 228 -0.77 -23.22 -23.29
C PRO A 228 -1.68 -22.44 -22.33
N ARG A 229 -1.48 -22.60 -21.01
CA ARG A 229 -2.17 -21.85 -19.97
C ARG A 229 -1.73 -20.39 -19.88
N ILE A 230 -0.47 -20.09 -20.16
CA ILE A 230 0.06 -18.73 -20.05
C ILE A 230 -0.26 -17.99 -21.35
N ILE A 231 -1.14 -17.00 -21.25
CA ILE A 231 -1.50 -16.13 -22.37
C ILE A 231 -0.48 -14.98 -22.42
N VAL A 232 0.25 -14.92 -23.53
CA VAL A 232 1.24 -13.87 -23.77
C VAL A 232 0.58 -12.69 -24.50
N ASN A 233 0.81 -11.47 -24.01
CA ASN A 233 0.33 -10.20 -24.59
C ASN A 233 -1.16 -10.23 -25.00
N PRO A 234 -2.09 -10.45 -24.06
CA PRO A 234 -3.50 -10.52 -24.40
C PRO A 234 -4.01 -9.20 -24.97
N LYS A 235 -4.84 -9.30 -26.01
CA LYS A 235 -5.49 -8.13 -26.64
C LYS A 235 -6.87 -7.91 -26.04
N PRO A 236 -7.31 -6.66 -25.86
CA PRO A 236 -8.67 -6.38 -25.41
C PRO A 236 -9.67 -6.89 -26.46
N SER A 237 -10.50 -7.86 -26.09
CA SER A 237 -11.56 -8.44 -26.92
C SER A 237 -12.92 -8.14 -26.29
N LEU A 238 -13.88 -7.68 -27.09
CA LEU A 238 -15.26 -7.42 -26.65
C LEU A 238 -16.00 -8.69 -26.20
N PHE A 239 -15.48 -9.87 -26.54
CA PHE A 239 -16.06 -11.18 -26.25
C PHE A 239 -15.16 -12.06 -25.34
N GLY A 240 -14.11 -11.48 -24.74
CA GLY A 240 -13.11 -12.24 -23.98
C GLY A 240 -12.21 -13.08 -24.89
N PHE A 241 -11.13 -13.63 -24.34
CA PHE A 241 -10.27 -14.60 -25.01
C PHE A 241 -10.63 -15.98 -24.45
N LYS A 242 -11.12 -16.92 -25.28
CA LYS A 242 -11.57 -18.26 -24.85
C LYS A 242 -12.54 -18.24 -23.64
N GLY A 243 -13.47 -17.28 -23.56
CA GLY A 243 -14.42 -17.18 -22.45
C GLY A 243 -13.84 -16.75 -21.09
N THR A 244 -12.53 -16.42 -21.04
CA THR A 244 -11.88 -15.87 -19.84
C THR A 244 -11.81 -14.35 -19.97
N GLU A 245 -12.31 -13.63 -18.97
CA GLU A 245 -12.16 -12.18 -18.87
C GLU A 245 -10.70 -11.85 -18.53
N VAL A 246 -10.04 -11.09 -19.39
CA VAL A 246 -8.65 -10.68 -19.20
C VAL A 246 -8.63 -9.50 -18.22
N PRO A 247 -7.89 -9.60 -17.10
CA PRO A 247 -7.85 -8.54 -16.10
C PRO A 247 -7.09 -7.31 -16.65
N ARG A 248 -7.37 -6.13 -16.10
CA ARG A 248 -6.72 -4.88 -16.54
C ARG A 248 -5.19 -4.94 -16.39
N GLU A 249 -4.72 -5.67 -15.38
CA GLU A 249 -3.33 -5.87 -15.03
C GLU A 249 -2.56 -6.57 -16.17
N ALA A 250 -3.26 -7.28 -17.07
CA ALA A 250 -2.63 -7.96 -18.20
C ALA A 250 -2.47 -7.10 -19.46
N PHE A 251 -2.86 -5.82 -19.45
CA PHE A 251 -2.69 -4.92 -20.60
C PHE A 251 -1.52 -3.94 -20.43
N PRO A 252 -0.59 -3.81 -21.42
CA PRO A 252 0.63 -3.00 -21.28
C PRO A 252 0.39 -1.48 -21.24
N ASP A 253 -0.79 -1.01 -21.66
CA ASP A 253 -1.03 0.41 -21.94
C ASP A 253 -1.20 1.28 -20.68
N VAL A 254 -1.39 0.66 -19.51
CA VAL A 254 -1.70 1.34 -18.24
C VAL A 254 -0.72 0.85 -17.17
N ALA A 255 -0.13 1.76 -16.39
CA ALA A 255 0.76 1.36 -15.30
C ALA A 255 -0.04 0.60 -14.22
N LEU A 256 0.56 -0.42 -13.60
CA LEU A 256 -0.17 -1.25 -12.63
C LEU A 256 -0.63 -0.44 -11.41
N ASP A 257 0.11 0.61 -11.08
CA ASP A 257 -0.18 1.50 -9.96
C ASP A 257 -1.04 2.73 -10.32
N ASP A 258 -1.49 2.92 -11.57
CA ASP A 258 -2.34 4.07 -11.95
C ASP A 258 -3.61 4.18 -11.07
N PRO A 259 -4.39 3.09 -10.81
CA PRO A 259 -5.58 3.16 -9.95
C PRO A 259 -5.27 3.51 -8.49
N ILE A 260 -4.03 3.26 -8.03
CA ILE A 260 -3.61 3.46 -6.65
C ILE A 260 -3.42 4.96 -6.36
N VAL A 261 -3.07 5.73 -7.39
CA VAL A 261 -2.75 7.16 -7.28
C VAL A 261 -3.75 8.06 -8.00
N GLU A 262 -4.85 7.52 -8.55
CA GLU A 262 -5.86 8.25 -9.32
C GLU A 262 -6.44 9.45 -8.57
N ASP A 263 -6.73 9.27 -7.27
CA ASP A 263 -7.34 10.27 -6.40
C ASP A 263 -6.35 11.33 -5.90
N ILE A 264 -5.08 11.26 -6.28
CA ILE A 264 -4.05 12.15 -5.76
C ILE A 264 -3.45 12.96 -6.91
N ASP A 265 -3.54 14.29 -6.78
CA ASP A 265 -3.11 15.21 -7.83
C ASP A 265 -1.60 15.05 -8.10
N PRO A 266 -1.18 14.62 -9.31
CA PRO A 266 0.22 14.41 -9.64
C PRO A 266 1.11 15.64 -9.43
N LYS A 267 0.53 16.85 -9.50
CA LYS A 267 1.25 18.10 -9.26
C LYS A 267 1.72 18.24 -7.81
N THR A 268 1.07 17.56 -6.88
CA THR A 268 1.33 17.73 -5.44
C THR A 268 2.66 17.14 -5.02
N TRP A 269 3.06 15.99 -5.59
CA TRP A 269 4.33 15.32 -5.32
C TRP A 269 5.38 15.51 -6.42
N SER A 270 5.01 16.03 -7.59
CA SER A 270 5.99 16.37 -8.62
C SER A 270 6.87 17.53 -8.14
N ILE A 271 8.20 17.36 -8.14
CA ILE A 271 9.09 18.51 -7.97
C ILE A 271 9.02 19.32 -9.26
N CYS A 272 8.23 20.38 -9.25
CA CYS A 272 8.40 21.45 -10.22
C CYS A 272 9.72 22.13 -9.86
N ARG A 273 10.79 21.92 -10.64
CA ARG A 273 11.97 22.80 -10.59
C ARG A 273 11.56 24.17 -11.15
N SER A 274 10.69 24.88 -10.44
CA SER A 274 10.55 26.30 -10.64
C SER A 274 11.85 26.92 -10.16
N MET A 275 12.65 27.44 -11.10
CA MET A 275 13.61 28.50 -10.79
C MET A 275 12.92 29.48 -9.83
N PRO A 276 13.57 29.95 -8.75
CA PRO A 276 12.95 30.92 -7.88
C PRO A 276 12.58 32.12 -8.74
N LYS A 277 11.27 32.29 -8.97
CA LYS A 277 10.75 33.46 -9.64
C LYS A 277 11.16 34.60 -8.73
N ALA A 278 12.08 35.44 -9.22
CA ALA A 278 12.54 36.62 -8.49
C ALA A 278 11.30 37.36 -7.98
N MET A 279 11.13 37.34 -6.67
CA MET A 279 9.99 37.94 -6.01
C MET A 279 10.20 39.45 -6.14
N SER A 280 9.42 40.10 -7.00
CA SER A 280 9.31 41.55 -6.99
C SER A 280 8.83 41.99 -5.61
N PRO A 281 9.46 42.99 -4.97
CA PRO A 281 9.11 43.38 -3.61
C PRO A 281 7.79 44.16 -3.66
N SER A 282 6.69 43.52 -3.25
CA SER A 282 5.48 44.25 -2.86
C SER A 282 5.54 44.51 -1.36
N LEU A 283 5.73 45.78 -1.01
CA LEU A 283 5.49 46.32 0.32
C LEU A 283 4.05 46.00 0.78
N SER A 284 3.88 45.23 1.87
CA SER A 284 2.80 45.46 2.85
C SER A 284 2.92 44.53 4.08
N SER A 285 2.89 45.17 5.26
CA SER A 285 2.77 44.67 6.63
C SER A 285 3.80 43.65 7.13
N ALA A 286 4.80 44.18 7.86
CA ALA A 286 5.68 43.42 8.72
C ALA A 286 4.88 42.64 9.80
N ASN A 287 5.36 41.43 10.10
CA ASN A 287 5.03 40.57 11.25
C ASN A 287 3.72 39.75 11.25
N GLU A 288 3.34 39.15 10.13
CA GLU A 288 2.47 37.96 10.20
C GLU A 288 3.30 36.67 10.14
N LEU A 289 3.31 35.92 11.25
CA LEU A 289 3.88 34.57 11.31
C LEU A 289 3.21 33.67 10.25
N SER A 290 4.01 32.83 9.59
CA SER A 290 3.50 31.81 8.65
C SER A 290 2.40 30.96 9.31
N ILE A 291 1.41 30.53 8.53
CA ILE A 291 0.35 29.62 9.01
C ILE A 291 0.94 28.39 9.69
N ALA A 292 2.03 27.82 9.16
CA ALA A 292 2.70 26.67 9.76
C ALA A 292 3.26 26.98 11.17
N GLU A 293 3.85 28.17 11.33
CA GLU A 293 4.37 28.67 12.60
C GLU A 293 3.23 28.88 13.62
N LYS A 294 2.09 29.42 13.15
CA LYS A 294 0.87 29.58 13.95
C LYS A 294 0.34 28.21 14.43
N PHE A 295 0.32 27.19 13.58
CA PHE A 295 -0.07 25.83 13.97
C PHE A 295 0.90 25.19 14.97
N ARG A 296 2.21 25.34 14.75
CA ARG A 296 3.25 24.85 15.66
C ARG A 296 3.08 25.44 17.06
N LEU A 297 2.89 26.75 17.14
CA LEU A 297 2.67 27.45 18.42
C LEU A 297 1.36 27.01 19.09
N ALA A 298 0.28 26.87 18.34
CA ALA A 298 -1.00 26.39 18.87
C ALA A 298 -0.92 24.95 19.41
N PHE A 299 -0.12 24.08 18.78
CA PHE A 299 0.16 22.73 19.27
C PHE A 299 0.93 22.76 20.59
N VAL A 300 2.03 23.53 20.64
CA VAL A 300 2.85 23.68 21.85
C VAL A 300 2.03 24.28 23.01
N GLU A 301 1.19 25.27 22.74
CA GLU A 301 0.29 25.86 23.74
C GLU A 301 -0.76 24.84 24.24
N ARG A 302 -1.34 24.05 23.33
CA ARG A 302 -2.27 22.99 23.73
C ARG A 302 -1.59 21.93 24.59
N ASP A 303 -0.36 21.56 24.24
CA ASP A 303 0.38 20.52 24.96
C ASP A 303 0.79 20.99 26.36
N THR A 304 1.30 22.23 26.49
CA THR A 304 1.60 22.84 27.78
C THR A 304 0.34 22.97 28.65
N ARG A 305 -0.82 23.31 28.07
CA ARG A 305 -2.11 23.33 28.79
C ARG A 305 -2.57 21.94 29.26
N LEU A 306 -2.27 20.89 28.50
CA LEU A 306 -2.67 19.51 28.83
C LEU A 306 -1.66 18.77 29.70
N ALA A 307 -0.40 19.20 29.74
CA ALA A 307 0.68 18.55 30.49
C ALA A 307 0.37 18.37 31.99
N PRO A 308 -0.17 19.36 32.73
CA PRO A 308 -0.54 19.17 34.13
C PRO A 308 -1.65 18.13 34.32
N LYS A 309 -2.61 18.05 33.39
CA LYS A 309 -3.72 17.08 33.43
C LYS A 309 -3.21 15.67 33.16
N ARG A 310 -2.31 15.49 32.19
CA ARG A 310 -1.64 14.21 31.92
C ARG A 310 -0.80 13.78 33.12
N ALA A 311 0.00 14.67 33.70
CA ALA A 311 0.80 14.39 34.89
C ALA A 311 -0.07 13.99 36.10
N LYS A 312 -1.20 14.69 36.32
CA LYS A 312 -2.16 14.35 37.38
C LYS A 312 -2.80 12.98 37.15
N ASN A 313 -3.24 12.70 35.93
CA ASN A 313 -3.82 11.41 35.57
C ASN A 313 -2.79 10.27 35.73
N ALA A 314 -1.55 10.47 35.27
CA ALA A 314 -0.48 9.49 35.42
C ALA A 314 -0.20 9.16 36.90
N ARG A 315 -0.09 10.18 37.75
CA ARG A 315 0.05 9.98 39.21
C ARG A 315 -1.15 9.24 39.81
N GLN A 316 -2.36 9.50 39.33
CA GLN A 316 -3.55 8.80 39.79
C GLN A 316 -3.56 7.33 39.36
N HIS A 317 -3.19 7.05 38.11
CA HIS A 317 -3.06 5.68 37.60
C HIS A 317 -1.97 4.91 38.36
N GLN A 318 -0.83 5.52 38.62
CA GLN A 318 0.25 4.92 39.41
C GLN A 318 -0.22 4.58 40.83
N ARG A 319 -0.92 5.49 41.51
CA ARG A 319 -1.49 5.22 42.84
C ARG A 319 -2.53 4.10 42.84
N ARG A 320 -3.34 3.98 41.77
CA ARG A 320 -4.30 2.88 41.63
C ARG A 320 -3.58 1.56 41.41
N ALA A 321 -2.59 1.54 40.52
CA ALA A 321 -1.77 0.36 40.24
C ALA A 321 -0.98 -0.10 41.47
N GLU A 322 -0.42 0.82 42.25
CA GLU A 322 0.27 0.50 43.51
C GLU A 322 -0.69 -0.09 44.54
N ARG A 323 -1.89 0.48 44.69
CA ARG A 323 -2.93 -0.06 45.59
C ARG A 323 -3.40 -1.45 45.14
N GLU A 324 -3.63 -1.62 43.84
CA GLU A 324 -4.01 -2.89 43.26
C GLU A 324 -2.92 -3.94 43.45
N TRP A 325 -1.65 -3.58 43.22
CA TRP A 325 -0.49 -4.44 43.48
C TRP A 325 -0.38 -4.84 44.96
N MET A 326 -0.59 -3.90 45.90
CA MET A 326 -0.64 -4.21 47.33
C MET A 326 -1.81 -5.14 47.70
N MET A 327 -2.92 -5.09 46.97
CA MET A 327 -4.12 -5.90 47.22
C MET A 327 -4.06 -7.27 46.53
N THR A 328 -3.32 -7.43 45.44
CA THR A 328 -3.24 -8.69 44.68
C THR A 328 -1.98 -9.49 44.98
N SER A 329 -0.86 -8.84 45.31
CA SER A 329 0.41 -9.53 45.58
C SER A 329 0.51 -10.04 47.03
N THR A 330 0.68 -11.35 47.18
CA THR A 330 0.98 -12.02 48.46
C THR A 330 2.29 -11.52 49.09
N ARG A 331 3.32 -11.26 48.28
CA ARG A 331 4.60 -10.69 48.73
C ARG A 331 4.44 -9.27 49.28
N ALA A 332 3.64 -8.43 48.61
CA ALA A 332 3.38 -7.06 49.06
C ALA A 332 2.59 -7.02 50.38
N LYS A 333 1.58 -7.88 50.54
CA LYS A 333 0.84 -8.05 51.80
C LYS A 333 1.74 -8.49 52.94
N ALA A 334 2.61 -9.47 52.70
CA ALA A 334 3.56 -9.96 53.70
C ALA A 334 4.53 -8.85 54.17
N LEU A 335 5.09 -8.06 53.24
CA LEU A 335 5.96 -6.92 53.57
C LEU A 335 5.23 -5.82 54.36
N ALA A 336 3.97 -5.51 54.02
CA ALA A 336 3.17 -4.52 54.74
C ALA A 336 2.81 -4.98 56.17
N LEU A 337 2.50 -6.26 56.36
CA LEU A 337 2.26 -6.85 57.68
C LEU A 337 3.53 -6.90 58.53
N ALA A 338 4.67 -7.29 57.93
CA ALA A 338 5.96 -7.27 58.60
C ALA A 338 6.33 -5.85 59.08
N SER A 339 6.14 -4.83 58.24
CA SER A 339 6.37 -3.42 58.62
C SER A 339 5.49 -2.94 59.78
N LYS A 340 4.22 -3.36 59.83
CA LYS A 340 3.32 -3.07 60.97
C LYS A 340 3.79 -3.76 62.26
N ALA A 341 4.26 -5.00 62.18
CA ALA A 341 4.81 -5.73 63.32
C ALA A 341 6.07 -5.03 63.86
N THR A 342 6.98 -4.56 62.99
CA THR A 342 8.19 -3.84 63.41
C THR A 342 7.87 -2.50 64.08
N LYS A 343 6.87 -1.75 63.59
CA LYS A 343 6.42 -0.49 64.23
C LYS A 343 5.76 -0.72 65.59
N SER A 344 5.03 -1.82 65.77
CA SER A 344 4.44 -2.18 67.06
C SER A 344 5.48 -2.54 68.12
N LEU A 345 6.67 -2.99 67.70
CA LEU A 345 7.76 -3.35 68.60
C LEU A 345 8.59 -2.15 69.06
N HIS A 346 8.69 -1.09 68.25
CA HIS A 346 9.46 0.12 68.59
C HIS A 346 8.64 1.19 69.32
N GLY A 347 7.31 1.03 69.45
CA GLY A 347 6.43 1.94 70.21
C GLY A 347 6.17 1.52 71.66
N ARG A 348 6.88 0.52 72.17
CA ARG A 348 6.71 -0.07 73.52
C ARG A 348 8.00 -0.08 74.36
N SER A 349 9.01 0.72 73.99
CA SER A 349 10.22 0.92 74.80
C SER A 349 10.29 2.34 75.34
#